data_AF-A0A3M1RDN3-F1
#
_entry.id   AF-A0A3M1RDN3-F1
#
_cell.length_a   1.000
_cell.length_b   1.000
_cell.length_c   1.000
_cell.angle_alpha   90.00
_cell.angle_beta   90.00
_cell.angle_gamma   90.00
#
_symmetry.space_group_name_H-M   'P 1'
#
loop_
_entity.id
_entity.type
_entity.pdbx_description
1 polymer ?
#
loop_
_entity_poly.entity_id
_entity_poly.type
_entity_poly.pdbx_seq_one_letter_code
_entity_poly.pdbx_strand_id
1 'polypeptide(L)' 'MLGFLQNVIGAIFYSGLSIVIFFVAYRILEILIPFEFERKIAEENNTAAGIFVAGLFIALSILIATTLPH' A
#
# COMPACT_ATOMS: atom_id res chain seq x y z
N MET A 1 -2.63 29.58 16.02
CA MET A 1 -1.64 29.64 14.92
C MET A 1 -0.63 28.49 15.00
N LEU A 2 0.12 28.34 16.11
CA LEU A 2 1.20 27.35 16.24
C LEU A 2 0.71 25.88 16.12
N GLY A 3 -0.42 25.54 16.74
CA GLY A 3 -0.98 24.17 16.67
C GLY A 3 -1.44 23.75 15.27
N PHE A 4 -1.89 24.68 14.44
CA PHE A 4 -2.24 24.40 13.05
C PHE A 4 -1.02 24.00 12.23
N LEU A 5 0.11 24.70 12.40
CA LEU A 5 1.37 24.37 11.74
C LEU A 5 1.88 22.98 12.14
N GLN A 6 1.78 22.63 13.44
CA GLN A 6 2.15 21.30 13.93
C GLN A 6 1.30 20.19 13.29
N ASN A 7 -0.01 20.41 13.15
CA ASN A 7 -0.90 19.44 12.52
C ASN A 7 -0.60 19.24 11.04
N VAL A 8 -0.32 20.32 10.30
CA VAL A 8 0.05 20.23 8.88
C VAL A 8 1.38 19.49 8.69
N ILE A 9 2.39 19.80 9.52
CA ILE A 9 3.69 19.11 9.49
C ILE A 9 3.50 17.62 9.83
N GLY A 10 2.72 17.30 10.86
CA GLY A 10 2.39 15.93 11.22
C GLY A 10 1.72 15.19 10.07
N ALA A 11 0.69 15.78 9.46
CA ALA A 11 -0.03 15.17 8.34
C ALA A 11 0.91 14.85 7.16
N ILE A 12 1.81 15.76 6.79
CA ILE A 12 2.79 15.54 5.73
C ILE A 12 3.74 14.40 6.08
N PHE A 13 4.24 14.35 7.32
CA PHE A 13 5.12 13.28 7.79
C PHE A 13 4.43 11.91 7.79
N TYR A 14 3.23 11.79 8.33
CA TYR A 14 2.49 10.52 8.39
C TYR A 14 2.04 10.05 7.00
N SER A 15 1.66 10.97 6.11
CA SER A 15 1.36 10.65 4.71
C SER A 15 2.59 10.13 3.97
N GLY A 16 3.73 10.81 4.14
CA GLY A 16 5.00 10.39 3.53
C GLY A 16 5.48 9.04 4.05
N LEU A 17 5.35 8.80 5.36
CA LEU A 17 5.70 7.53 5.99
C LEU A 17 4.86 6.37 5.44
N SER A 18 3.56 6.61 5.23
CA SER A 18 2.64 5.63 4.65
C SER A 18 3.05 5.21 3.23
N ILE A 19 3.47 6.16 2.40
CA ILE A 19 3.97 5.89 1.04
C ILE A 19 5.25 5.05 1.08
N VAL A 20 6.18 5.37 1.98
CA VAL A 20 7.42 4.60 2.13
C VAL A 20 7.12 3.16 2.56
N ILE A 21 6.23 2.98 3.53
CA ILE A 21 5.81 1.65 4.01
C ILE A 21 5.16 0.84 2.87
N PHE A 22 4.30 1.47 2.06
CA PHE A 22 3.70 0.82 0.89
C PHE A 22 4.75 0.28 -0.08
N PHE A 23 5.75 1.11 -0.40
CA PHE A 23 6.78 0.75 -1.35
C PHE A 23 7.67 -0.38 -0.83
N VAL A 24 8.01 -0.36 0.46
CA VAL A 24 8.76 -1.44 1.12
C VAL A 24 7.97 -2.74 1.11
N ALA A 25 6.69 -2.70 1.47
CA ALA A 25 5.82 -3.87 1.44
C ALA A 25 5.71 -4.45 0.02
N TYR A 26 5.50 -3.61 -1.00
CA TYR A 26 5.47 -4.01 -2.40
C TYR A 26 6.77 -4.73 -2.82
N ARG A 27 7.93 -4.17 -2.47
CA ARG A 27 9.23 -4.77 -2.78
C ARG A 27 9.47 -6.10 -2.08
N ILE A 28 9.07 -6.25 -0.82
CA ILE A 28 9.14 -7.52 -0.11
C ILE A 28 8.27 -8.57 -0.81
N LEU A 29 7.10 -8.17 -1.29
CA LEU A 29 6.19 -9.06 -2.01
C LEU A 29 6.76 -9.50 -3.36
N GLU A 30 7.35 -8.60 -4.14
CA GLU A 30 8.06 -8.96 -5.39
C GLU A 30 9.19 -9.96 -5.15
N ILE A 31 9.92 -9.83 -4.03
CA ILE A 31 11.03 -10.73 -3.69
C ILE A 31 10.52 -12.09 -3.20
N LEU A 32 9.49 -12.12 -2.34
CA LEU A 32 8.93 -13.38 -1.83
C LEU A 32 8.21 -14.17 -2.94
N ILE A 33 7.64 -13.46 -3.91
CA ILE A 33 6.70 -14.00 -4.87
C ILE A 33 7.25 -13.66 -6.28
N PRO A 34 8.11 -14.52 -6.87
CA PRO A 34 8.63 -14.30 -8.22
C PRO A 34 7.49 -14.60 -9.22
N PHE A 35 6.56 -13.66 -9.40
CA PHE A 35 5.37 -13.85 -10.22
C PHE A 35 5.36 -12.93 -11.44
N GLU A 36 5.18 -13.54 -12.61
CA GLU A 36 4.63 -12.90 -13.80
C GLU A 36 3.11 -12.76 -13.62
N PHE A 37 2.67 -11.75 -12.85
CA PHE A 37 1.27 -11.57 -12.44
C PHE A 37 0.27 -11.48 -13.59
N GLU A 38 0.67 -10.83 -14.69
CA GLU A 38 -0.22 -10.58 -15.82
C GLU A 38 -0.56 -11.87 -16.59
N ARG A 39 0.43 -12.77 -16.74
CA ARG A 39 0.26 -14.02 -17.49
C ARG A 39 -0.54 -15.08 -16.73
N LYS A 40 -0.30 -15.24 -15.42
CA LYS A 40 -0.95 -16.29 -14.60
C LYS A 40 -2.40 -15.99 -14.20
N ILE A 41 -2.80 -14.72 -14.07
CA ILE A 41 -4.20 -14.39 -13.79
C ILE A 41 -5.07 -14.63 -15.03
N ALA A 42 -4.58 -14.20 -16.20
CA ALA A 42 -5.33 -14.29 -17.46
C ALA A 42 -5.38 -15.71 -18.04
N GLU A 43 -4.29 -16.49 -17.93
CA GLU A 43 -4.18 -17.81 -18.60
C GLU A 43 -4.39 -19.01 -17.67
N GLU A 44 -3.99 -18.94 -16.39
CA GLU A 44 -4.00 -20.11 -15.47
C GLU A 44 -5.18 -20.14 -14.48
N ASN A 45 -6.07 -19.14 -14.47
CA ASN A 45 -7.19 -19.05 -13.52
C ASN A 45 -6.73 -19.16 -12.04
N ASN A 46 -5.54 -18.61 -11.77
CA ASN A 46 -4.85 -18.83 -10.51
C ASN A 46 -5.39 -17.89 -9.42
N THR A 47 -6.27 -18.43 -8.56
CA THR A 47 -6.90 -17.72 -7.45
C THR A 47 -5.89 -17.09 -6.49
N ALA A 48 -4.67 -17.63 -6.37
CA ALA A 48 -3.63 -17.05 -5.53
C ALA A 48 -3.21 -15.65 -5.98
N ALA A 49 -3.14 -15.42 -7.30
CA ALA A 49 -2.81 -14.11 -7.85
C ALA A 49 -3.97 -13.11 -7.70
N GLY A 50 -5.23 -13.58 -7.74
CA GLY A 50 -6.40 -12.77 -7.40
C GLY A 50 -6.43 -12.33 -5.93
N ILE A 51 -6.12 -13.24 -5.00
CA ILE A 51 -6.01 -12.95 -3.56
C ILE A 51 -4.89 -11.93 -3.29
N PHE A 52 -3.79 -12.01 -4.03
CA PHE A 52 -2.68 -11.05 -3.93
C PHE A 52 -3.11 -9.62 -4.34
N VAL A 53 -3.78 -9.49 -5.49
CA VAL A 53 -4.31 -8.20 -5.95
C VAL A 53 -5.30 -7.63 -4.93
N ALA A 54 -6.17 -8.47 -4.36
CA ALA A 54 -7.06 -8.06 -3.28
C ALA A 54 -6.30 -7.55 -2.03
N GLY A 55 -5.20 -8.23 -1.64
CA GLY A 55 -4.32 -7.79 -0.57
C GLY A 55 -3.68 -6.43 -0.82
N LEU A 56 -3.25 -6.17 -2.06
CA LEU A 56 -2.73 -4.87 -2.51
C LEU A 56 -3.78 -3.76 -2.37
N PHE A 57 -5.03 -4.02 -2.78
CA PHE A 57 -6.13 -3.07 -2.63
C PHE A 57 -6.49 -2.82 -1.16
N ILE A 58 -6.45 -3.84 -0.31
CA ILE A 58 -6.66 -3.70 1.14
C ILE A 58 -5.55 -2.84 1.77
N ALA A 59 -4.29 -3.09 1.43
CA ALA A 59 -3.16 -2.29 1.91
C ALA A 59 -3.30 -0.82 1.51
N LEU A 60 -3.64 -0.55 0.25
CA LEU A 60 -3.93 0.81 -0.24
C LEU A 60 -5.07 1.46 0.57
N SER A 61 -6.15 0.73 0.83
CA SER A 61 -7.30 1.24 1.58
C SER A 61 -6.94 1.60 3.02
N ILE A 62 -6.13 0.77 3.70
CA ILE A 62 -5.69 1.03 5.09
C ILE A 62 -4.79 2.26 5.15
N LEU A 63 -3.89 2.44 4.19
CA LEU A 63 -3.01 3.61 4.13
C LEU A 63 -3.80 4.91 3.94
N ILE A 64 -4.79 4.90 3.04
CA ILE A 64 -5.68 6.04 2.79
C ILE A 64 -6.49 6.36 4.05
N ALA A 65 -7.05 5.34 4.72
CA ALA A 65 -7.82 5.51 5.95
C ALA A 65 -6.98 6.07 7.11
N THR A 66 -5.73 5.62 7.23
CA THR A 66 -4.81 6.08 8.29
C THR A 66 -4.33 7.51 8.07
N THR A 67 -4.32 7.97 6.82
CA THR A 67 -3.88 9.32 6.46
C THR A 67 -4.95 10.38 6.75
N LEU A 68 -6.20 10.01 7.01
CA LEU A 68 -7.22 10.96 7.47
C LEU A 68 -6.86 11.43 8.90
N PRO A 69 -6.47 12.70 9.09
CA PRO A 69 -6.06 13.18 10.40
C PRO A 69 -7.30 13.39 11.28
N HIS A 70 -7.27 12.86 12.50
CA HIS A 70 -8.14 13.25 13.62
C HIS A 70 -7.46 14.34 14.44
#